data_AF-A0A1F9TBE1-F1
#
_entry.id   AF-A0A1F9TBE1-F1
#
_cell.length_a   1.000
_cell.length_b   1.000
_cell.length_c   1.000
_cell.angle_alpha   90.00
_cell.angle_beta   90.00
_cell.angle_gamma   90.00
#
_symmetry.space_group_name_H-M   'P 1'
#
loop_
_entity.id
_entity.type
_entity.pdbx_description
1 polymer ?
#
loop_
_entity_poly.entity_id
_entity_poly.type
_entity_poly.pdbx_seq_one_letter_code
_entity_poly.pdbx_strand_id
1 'polypeptide(L)' 'MKKELLRSKIFLAGAGLLVVGASPLLLYVLYALATGATGGNPIGLGLLFFVSFWPAVILMGIGAVQAARRAKQGGGPL' A
#
# COMPACT_ATOMS: atom_id res chain seq x y z
N MET A 1 2.65 4.11 -18.57
CA MET A 1 2.13 4.33 -17.20
C MET A 1 2.65 3.32 -16.18
N LYS A 2 2.47 2.00 -16.35
CA LYS A 2 2.95 0.98 -15.39
C LYS A 2 4.47 1.06 -15.10
N LYS A 3 5.30 1.23 -16.13
CA LYS A 3 6.76 1.36 -16.02
C LYS A 3 7.20 2.60 -15.19
N GLU A 4 6.45 3.70 -15.30
CA GLU A 4 6.73 4.95 -14.56
C GLU A 4 6.32 4.85 -13.08
N LEU A 5 5.23 4.11 -12.79
CA LEU A 5 4.83 3.82 -11.41
C LEU A 5 5.90 3.00 -10.68
N LEU A 6 6.41 1.95 -11.32
CA LEU A 6 7.45 1.07 -10.78
C LEU A 6 8.81 1.78 -10.63
N ARG A 7 9.04 2.89 -11.33
CA ARG A 7 10.22 3.75 -11.14
C ARG A 7 10.06 4.77 -10.01
N SER A 8 8.83 5.02 -9.57
CA SER A 8 8.54 6.00 -8.52
C SER A 8 8.87 5.40 -7.15
N LYS A 9 10.03 5.78 -6.60
CA LYS A 9 10.46 5.36 -5.25
C LYS A 9 9.42 5.69 -4.17
N ILE A 10 8.70 6.81 -4.34
CA ILE A 10 7.65 7.26 -3.42
C ILE A 10 6.43 6.33 -3.51
N PHE A 11 6.03 5.96 -4.73
CA PHE A 11 4.96 4.98 -4.93
C PHE A 11 5.33 3.63 -4.30
N LEU A 12 6.55 3.15 -4.53
CA LEU A 12 7.05 1.90 -3.97
C LEU A 12 7.15 1.93 -2.44
N ALA A 13 7.59 3.05 -1.86
CA ALA A 13 7.62 3.22 -0.41
C ALA A 13 6.21 3.15 0.20
N GLY A 14 5.24 3.81 -0.42
CA GLY A 14 3.84 3.71 -0.02
C GLY A 14 3.28 2.30 -0.17
N ALA A 15 3.58 1.62 -1.28
CA ALA A 15 3.16 0.24 -1.50
C ALA A 15 3.79 -0.72 -0.48
N GLY A 16 5.07 -0.54 -0.16
CA GLY A 16 5.76 -1.31 0.88
C GLY A 16 5.14 -1.10 2.26
N LEU A 17 4.86 0.16 2.62
CA LEU A 17 4.20 0.47 3.89
C LEU A 17 2.80 -0.13 3.98
N LEU A 18 2.03 -0.11 2.88
CA LEU A 18 0.71 -0.75 2.81
C LEU A 18 0.82 -2.27 3.05
N VAL A 19 1.78 -2.92 2.39
CA VAL A 19 2.00 -4.36 2.53
C VAL A 19 2.39 -4.69 3.97
N VAL A 20 3.38 -4.01 4.54
CA VAL A 20 3.86 -4.29 5.90
C VAL A 20 2.77 -4.00 6.94
N GLY A 21 1.99 -2.94 6.75
CA GLY A 21 0.90 -2.55 7.65
C GLY A 21 -0.33 -3.46 7.58
N ALA A 22 -0.69 -3.93 6.39
CA ALA A 22 -1.88 -4.78 6.19
C ALA A 22 -1.62 -6.27 6.40
N SER A 23 -0.39 -6.74 6.17
CA SER A 23 -0.06 -8.17 6.21
C SER A 23 -0.37 -8.83 7.56
N PRO A 24 -0.01 -8.25 8.73
CA PRO A 24 -0.29 -8.89 10.02
C PRO A 24 -1.78 -9.12 10.26
N LEU A 25 -2.61 -8.11 9.96
CA LEU A 25 -4.07 -8.22 10.10
C LEU A 25 -4.64 -9.25 9.13
N LEU A 26 -4.22 -9.20 7.86
CA LEU A 26 -4.69 -10.13 6.84
C LEU A 26 -4.31 -11.57 7.18
N LEU A 27 -3.06 -11.82 7.58
CA LEU A 27 -2.58 -13.15 7.98
C LEU A 27 -3.36 -13.68 9.19
N TYR A 28 -3.64 -12.83 10.18
CA TYR A 28 -4.47 -13.20 11.32
C TYR A 28 -5.89 -13.60 10.89
N VAL A 29 -6.53 -12.80 10.05
CA VAL A 29 -7.89 -13.09 9.56
C VAL A 29 -7.93 -14.38 8.74
N LEU A 30 -6.94 -14.60 7.86
CA LEU A 30 -6.82 -15.83 7.09
C LEU A 30 -6.57 -17.05 7.99
N TYR A 31 -5.71 -16.91 9.00
CA TYR A 31 -5.46 -17.96 9.99
C TYR A 31 -6.72 -18.32 10.78
N ALA A 32 -7.44 -17.32 11.29
CA ALA A 32 -8.68 -17.54 12.04
C ALA A 32 -9.75 -18.20 11.16
N LEU A 33 -9.87 -17.78 9.90
CA LEU A 33 -10.77 -18.39 8.92
C LEU A 33 -10.41 -19.86 8.62
N ALA A 34 -9.12 -20.18 8.49
CA ALA A 34 -8.65 -21.53 8.16
C ALA A 34 -8.75 -22.51 9.33
N THR A 35 -8.57 -22.03 10.57
CA THR A 35 -8.52 -22.87 11.77
C THR A 35 -9.82 -22.90 12.57
N GLY A 36 -10.74 -21.96 12.31
CA GLY A 36 -11.90 -21.73 13.17
C GLY A 36 -11.52 -21.20 14.56
N ALA A 37 -10.29 -20.70 14.73
CA ALA A 37 -9.82 -20.15 15.99
C ALA A 37 -10.69 -18.96 16.42
N THR A 38 -11.40 -19.13 17.53
CA THR A 38 -12.23 -18.10 18.15
C THR A 38 -11.54 -17.64 19.45
N GLY A 39 -11.62 -16.34 19.76
CA GLY A 39 -11.15 -15.79 21.04
C GLY A 39 -9.95 -14.84 21.00
N GLY A 40 -9.27 -14.67 19.86
CA GLY A 40 -8.25 -13.62 19.73
C GLY A 40 -8.88 -12.24 19.46
N ASN A 41 -8.30 -11.18 20.02
CA ASN A 41 -8.72 -9.79 19.79
C ASN A 41 -7.68 -9.05 18.92
N PRO A 42 -7.85 -9.01 17.58
CA PRO A 42 -6.89 -8.39 16.67
C PRO A 42 -6.96 -6.86 16.65
N ILE A 43 -7.51 -6.19 17.67
CA ILE A 43 -7.66 -4.73 17.66
C ILE A 43 -6.32 -4.00 17.46
N GLY A 44 -5.24 -4.52 18.03
CA GLY A 44 -3.89 -3.97 17.82
C GLY A 44 -3.43 -4.08 16.37
N LEU A 45 -3.73 -5.19 15.70
CA LEU A 45 -3.44 -5.38 14.28
C LEU A 45 -4.34 -4.47 13.41
N GLY A 46 -5.59 -4.27 13.81
CA GLY A 46 -6.52 -3.34 13.17
C GLY A 46 -6.04 -1.90 13.26
N LEU A 47 -5.55 -1.47 14.42
CA LEU A 47 -4.96 -0.15 14.64
C LEU A 47 -3.67 0.05 13.84
N LEU A 48 -2.80 -0.96 13.82
CA LEU A 48 -1.57 -0.93 13.01
C LEU A 48 -1.91 -0.75 11.52
N PHE A 49 -2.88 -1.52 11.00
CA PHE A 49 -3.37 -1.34 9.65
C PHE A 49 -3.92 0.08 9.43
N PHE A 50 -4.79 0.56 10.31
CA PHE A 50 -5.40 1.88 10.16
C PHE A 50 -4.37 3.01 10.14
N VAL A 51 -3.41 3.01 11.06
CA VAL A 51 -2.37 4.05 11.16
C VAL A 51 -1.40 3.98 9.98
N SER A 52 -1.07 2.79 9.47
CA SER A 52 -0.18 2.61 8.32
C SER A 52 -0.87 2.85 6.97
N PHE A 53 -2.19 2.67 6.89
CA PHE A 53 -2.97 2.80 5.67
C PHE A 53 -2.94 4.23 5.11
N TRP A 54 -3.19 5.24 5.94
CA TRP A 54 -3.27 6.63 5.46
C TRP A 54 -1.94 7.14 4.89
N PRO A 55 -0.78 7.01 5.57
CA PRO A 55 0.50 7.42 5.01
C PRO A 55 0.85 6.63 3.74
N ALA A 56 0.51 5.33 3.69
CA ALA A 56 0.75 4.50 2.52
C ALA A 56 -0.04 4.99 1.30
N VAL A 57 -1.34 5.25 1.46
CA VAL A 57 -2.20 5.79 0.40
C VAL A 57 -1.72 7.17 -0.07
N ILE A 58 -1.32 8.04 0.85
CA ILE A 58 -0.77 9.37 0.50
C ILE A 58 0.49 9.24 -0.34
N LEU A 59 1.45 8.41 0.08
CA LEU A 59 2.70 8.17 -0.66
C LEU A 59 2.43 7.56 -2.04
N MET A 60 1.54 6.57 -2.12
CA MET A 60 1.13 5.98 -3.40
C MET A 60 0.44 7.01 -4.30
N GLY A 61 -0.45 7.84 -3.77
CA GLY A 61 -1.11 8.91 -4.52
C GLY A 61 -0.13 9.93 -5.09
N ILE A 62 0.78 10.44 -4.25
CA ILE A 62 1.84 11.37 -4.68
C ILE A 62 2.72 10.73 -5.75
N GLY A 63 3.16 9.50 -5.52
CA GLY A 63 4.01 8.77 -6.46
C GLY A 63 3.31 8.51 -7.80
N ALA A 64 2.01 8.23 -7.81
CA ALA A 64 1.21 8.03 -9.01
C ALA A 64 1.00 9.34 -9.78
N VAL A 65 0.71 10.45 -9.09
CA VAL A 65 0.57 11.78 -9.70
C VAL A 65 1.90 12.22 -10.34
N GLN A 66 3.03 12.01 -9.66
CA GLN A 66 4.35 12.31 -10.24
C GLN A 66 4.65 11.46 -11.48
N ALA A 67 4.36 10.17 -11.43
CA ALA A 67 4.53 9.27 -12.58
C ALA A 67 3.62 9.67 -13.76
N ALA A 68 2.38 10.08 -13.49
CA ALA A 68 1.45 10.56 -14.51
C ALA A 68 1.92 11.86 -15.16
N ARG A 69 2.46 12.81 -14.37
CA ARG A 69 3.04 14.07 -14.88
C ARG A 69 4.26 13.81 -15.77
N ARG A 70 5.17 12.92 -15.35
CA ARG A 70 6.35 12.52 -16.16
C ARG A 70 5.97 11.84 -17.46
N ALA A 71 4.97 10.96 -17.42
CA ALA A 71 4.45 10.29 -18.62
C ALA A 71 3.84 11.29 -19.63
N LYS A 72 3.22 12.38 -19.17
CA LYS A 72 2.74 13.47 -20.05
C LYS A 72 3.87 14.32 -20.62
N GLN A 73 4.92 14.60 -19.83
CA GLN A 73 6.07 15.42 -20.26
C GLN A 73 6.99 14.68 -21.25
N GLY A 74 7.10 13.34 -21.15
CA GLY A 74 7.83 12.51 -22.11
C GLY A 74 7.13 12.28 -23.45
N GLY A 75 5.95 12.89 -23.67
CA GLY A 75 5.21 12.90 -24.93
C GLY A 75 5.11 14.29 -25.58
N GLY A 76 5.98 15.23 -25.19
CA GLY A 76 6.12 16.51 -25.89
C GLY A 76 6.72 16.31 -27.29
N PRO A 77 6.22 17.02 -28.33
CA PRO A 77 6.67 16.83 -29.71
C PRO A 77 8.17 17.12 -29.81
N LEU A 78 8.92 16.12 -30.26
CA LEU A 78 10.19 16.31 -30.96
C LEU A 78 9.87 16.75 -32.40
#